data_AF-A0A0P7VGW0-F1
#
_entry.id   AF-A0A0P7VGW0-F1
#
_cell.length_a   1.000
_cell.length_b   1.000
_cell.length_c   1.000
_cell.angle_alpha   90.00
_cell.angle_beta   90.00
_cell.angle_gamma   90.00
#
_symmetry.space_group_name_H-M   'P 1'
#
loop_
_entity.id
_entity.type
_entity.pdbx_description
1 polymer ?
#
loop_
_entity_poly.entity_id
_entity_poly.type
_entity_poly.pdbx_seq_one_letter_code
_entity_poly.pdbx_strand_id
1 'polypeptide(L)'
;MTFSRKLRIGLVVLAGSATLLAWTGAGAAYFLDAPQAVFVLALIAAALATEALFWLTMFVLGWTAFANRHWVIRLFTGGRKPGEVSQA
;
A
#
# COMPACT_ATOMS: atom_id res chain seq x y z
N MET A 1 -4.04 -8.61 19.63
CA MET A 1 -2.68 -8.75 19.08
C MET A 1 -2.33 -7.46 18.33
N THR A 2 -1.33 -6.71 18.77
CA THR A 2 -0.97 -5.45 18.11
C THR A 2 -0.16 -5.75 16.85
N PHE A 3 -0.70 -5.41 15.68
CA PHE A 3 -0.03 -5.60 14.39
C PHE A 3 1.28 -4.77 14.39
N SER A 4 2.43 -5.43 14.57
CA SER A 4 3.72 -4.77 14.80
C SER A 4 4.14 -3.90 13.61
N ARG A 5 4.69 -2.71 13.89
CA ARG A 5 5.18 -1.78 12.86
C ARG A 5 6.20 -2.44 11.93
N LYS A 6 7.08 -3.31 12.47
CA LYS A 6 8.08 -4.05 11.69
C LYS A 6 7.42 -5.01 10.69
N LEU A 7 6.36 -5.69 11.12
CA LEU A 7 5.60 -6.62 10.26
C LEU A 7 4.90 -5.86 9.12
N ARG A 8 4.28 -4.71 9.42
CA ARG A 8 3.64 -3.85 8.40
C ARG A 8 4.62 -3.42 7.32
N ILE A 9 5.77 -2.89 7.73
CA ILE A 9 6.81 -2.42 6.81
C ILE A 9 7.35 -3.61 6.01
N GLY A 10 7.64 -4.74 6.67
CA GLY A 10 8.10 -5.95 6.00
C GLY A 10 7.14 -6.44 4.92
N LEU A 11 5.84 -6.47 5.21
CA LEU A 11 4.81 -6.89 4.26
C LEU A 11 4.72 -5.95 3.04
N VAL A 12 4.72 -4.63 3.26
CA VAL A 12 4.66 -3.66 2.16
C VAL A 12 5.93 -3.72 1.30
N VAL A 13 7.11 -3.86 1.92
CA VAL A 13 8.38 -3.98 1.19
C VAL A 13 8.41 -5.27 0.38
N LEU A 14 7.96 -6.40 0.94
CA LEU A 14 7.87 -7.67 0.23
C LEU A 14 6.91 -7.60 -0.97
N ALA A 15 5.71 -7.04 -0.77
CA ALA A 15 4.75 -6.88 -1.85
C ALA A 15 5.26 -5.91 -2.92
N GLY A 16 5.95 -4.84 -2.51
CA GLY A 16 6.57 -3.88 -3.41
C GLY A 16 7.67 -4.53 -4.26
N SER A 17 8.56 -5.31 -3.65
CA SER A 17 9.60 -6.02 -4.39
C SER A 17 9.03 -7.09 -5.32
N ALA A 18 8.00 -7.84 -4.90
CA ALA A 18 7.31 -8.79 -5.77
C ALA A 18 6.68 -8.11 -6.99
N THR A 19 6.06 -6.94 -6.80
CA THR A 19 5.47 -6.14 -7.88
C THR A 19 6.54 -5.68 -8.87
N LEU A 20 7.67 -5.15 -8.36
CA LEU A 20 8.81 -4.75 -9.18
C LEU A 20 9.39 -5.92 -9.98
N LEU A 21 9.51 -7.09 -9.36
CA LEU A 21 9.98 -8.31 -10.03
C LEU A 21 9.01 -8.78 -11.11
N ALA A 22 7.70 -8.72 -10.87
CA ALA A 22 6.69 -9.10 -11.85
C ALA A 22 6.73 -8.19 -13.08
N TRP A 23 6.85 -6.87 -12.89
CA TRP A 23 7.00 -5.92 -14.00
C TRP A 23 8.33 -6.08 -14.74
N THR A 24 9.42 -6.37 -14.01
CA THR A 24 10.71 -6.72 -14.64
C THR A 24 10.57 -7.99 -15.50
N GLY A 25 9.84 -8.99 -15.02
CA GLY A 25 9.55 -10.22 -15.76
C GLY A 25 8.73 -9.98 -17.03
N ALA A 26 7.69 -9.14 -16.95
CA ALA A 26 6.90 -8.74 -18.11
C ALA A 26 7.75 -7.95 -19.14
N GLY A 27 8.62 -7.05 -18.67
CA GLY A 27 9.58 -6.35 -19.51
C GLY A 27 10.58 -7.29 -20.19
N ALA A 28 11.12 -8.25 -19.45
CA ALA A 28 12.01 -9.27 -20.01
C ALA A 28 11.32 -10.12 -21.08
N ALA A 29 10.06 -10.52 -20.84
CA ALA A 29 9.27 -11.26 -21.82
C ALA A 29 9.03 -10.45 -23.11
N TYR A 30 8.88 -9.14 -23.01
CA TYR A 30 8.79 -8.24 -24.17
C TYR A 30 10.13 -8.14 -24.93
N PHE A 31 11.24 -7.93 -24.24
CA PHE A 31 12.55 -7.77 -24.88
C PHE A 31 13.12 -9.06 -25.50
N LEU A 32 12.70 -10.22 -25.00
CA LEU A 32 13.15 -11.52 -25.48
C LEU A 32 12.24 -12.11 -26.57
N ASP A 33 11.27 -11.35 -27.09
CA ASP A 33 10.25 -11.81 -28.04
C ASP A 33 9.61 -13.15 -27.59
N ALA A 34 9.25 -13.22 -26.31
CA ALA A 34 8.64 -14.42 -25.75
C ALA A 34 7.30 -14.74 -26.45
N PRO A 35 6.87 -16.01 -26.49
CA PRO A 35 5.57 -16.38 -27.05
C PRO A 35 4.45 -15.54 -26.44
N GLN A 36 3.48 -15.12 -27.27
CA GLN A 36 2.41 -14.21 -26.86
C GLN A 36 1.69 -14.68 -25.58
N ALA A 37 1.45 -15.98 -25.44
CA ALA A 37 0.84 -16.56 -24.24
C ALA A 37 1.68 -16.31 -22.96
N VAL A 38 3.01 -16.41 -23.05
CA VAL A 38 3.93 -16.17 -21.92
C VAL A 38 3.93 -14.68 -21.55
N PHE A 39 3.94 -13.79 -22.55
CA PHE A 39 3.88 -12.35 -22.32
C PHE A 39 2.56 -11.93 -21.64
N VAL A 40 1.43 -12.45 -22.13
CA VAL A 40 0.11 -12.17 -21.53
C VAL A 40 0.03 -12.68 -20.09
N LEU A 41 0.55 -13.88 -19.80
CA LEU A 41 0.61 -14.40 -18.42
C LEU A 41 1.48 -13.53 -17.52
N ALA A 42 2.63 -13.05 -18.01
CA ALA A 42 3.50 -12.14 -17.26
C ALA A 42 2.80 -10.81 -16.95
N LEU A 43 2.04 -10.26 -17.90
CA LEU A 43 1.23 -9.05 -17.69
C LEU A 43 0.12 -9.27 -16.65
N ILE A 44 -0.59 -10.40 -16.71
CA ILE A 44 -1.62 -10.74 -15.72
C ILE A 44 -0.99 -10.87 -14.32
N ALA A 45 0.15 -11.55 -14.21
CA ALA A 45 0.88 -11.67 -12.94
C ALA A 45 1.31 -10.30 -12.39
N ALA A 46 1.81 -9.41 -13.25
CA ALA A 46 2.18 -8.05 -12.85
C ALA A 46 0.98 -7.20 -12.41
N ALA A 47 -0.16 -7.32 -13.10
CA ALA A 47 -1.40 -6.65 -12.73
C ALA A 47 -1.91 -7.13 -11.36
N LEU A 48 -1.94 -8.45 -11.13
CA LEU A 48 -2.35 -9.03 -9.85
C LEU A 48 -1.40 -8.63 -8.70
N ALA A 49 -0.08 -8.58 -8.96
CA ALA A 49 0.89 -8.11 -7.98
C ALA A 49 0.64 -6.64 -7.60
N THR A 50 0.33 -5.80 -8.60
CA THR A 50 0.00 -4.38 -8.39
C THR A 50 -1.29 -4.21 -7.58
N GLU A 51 -2.33 -5.00 -7.89
CA GLU A 51 -3.58 -5.00 -7.14
C GLU A 51 -3.38 -5.46 -5.69
N ALA A 52 -2.61 -6.53 -5.47
CA ALA A 52 -2.28 -7.01 -4.13
C ALA A 52 -1.51 -5.96 -3.32
N LEU A 53 -0.54 -5.27 -3.94
CA LEU A 53 0.21 -4.18 -3.31
C LEU A 53 -0.71 -3.01 -2.93
N PHE A 54 -1.65 -2.65 -3.82
CA PHE A 54 -2.62 -1.59 -3.56
C PHE A 54 -3.50 -1.93 -2.35
N TRP A 55 -4.14 -3.10 -2.33
CA TRP A 55 -5.00 -3.52 -1.23
C TRP A 55 -4.25 -3.68 0.08
N LEU A 56 -3.04 -4.25 0.05
CA LEU A 56 -2.20 -4.39 1.23
C LEU A 56 -1.82 -3.02 1.80
N THR A 57 -1.44 -2.08 0.94
CA THR A 57 -1.09 -0.71 1.36
C THR A 57 -2.30 0.00 1.94
N MET A 58 -3.47 -0.08 1.30
CA MET A 58 -4.73 0.46 1.84
C MET A 58 -5.07 -0.15 3.20
N PHE A 59 -4.93 -1.47 3.35
CA PHE A 59 -5.18 -2.16 4.62
C PHE A 59 -4.23 -1.67 5.73
N VAL A 60 -2.93 -1.58 5.44
CA VAL A 60 -1.93 -1.12 6.40
C VAL A 60 -2.16 0.35 6.81
N LEU A 61 -2.48 1.22 5.85
CA LEU A 61 -2.79 2.62 6.11
C LEU A 61 -4.09 2.76 6.91
N GLY A 62 -5.15 2.07 6.51
CA GLY A 62 -6.44 2.06 7.20
C GLY A 62 -6.32 1.55 8.63
N TRP A 63 -5.58 0.46 8.85
CA TRP A 63 -5.31 -0.05 10.19
C TRP A 63 -4.48 0.93 11.04
N THR A 64 -3.53 1.65 10.43
CA THR A 64 -2.74 2.67 11.10
C THR A 64 -3.59 3.89 11.48
N ALA A 65 -4.48 4.32 10.59
CA ALA A 65 -5.44 5.39 10.86
C ALA A 65 -6.41 5.01 11.98
N PHE A 66 -6.92 3.77 11.99
CA PHE A 66 -7.79 3.26 13.04
C PHE A 66 -7.09 3.17 14.40
N ALA A 67 -5.86 2.63 14.43
CA ALA A 67 -5.05 2.56 15.64
C ALA A 67 -4.76 3.95 16.24
N ASN A 68 -4.56 4.96 15.38
CA ASN A 68 -4.29 6.35 15.76
C ASN A 68 -5.51 7.28 15.56
N ARG A 69 -6.74 6.75 15.62
CA ARG A 69 -7.97 7.48 15.27
C ARG A 69 -8.11 8.84 15.97
N HIS A 70 -7.69 8.93 17.24
CA HIS A 70 -7.75 10.18 18.01
C HIS A 70 -6.83 11.27 17.44
N TRP A 71 -5.67 10.87 16.94
CA TRP A 71 -4.73 11.79 16.29
C TRP A 71 -5.23 12.19 14.90
N VAL A 72 -5.79 11.25 14.14
CA VAL A 72 -6.40 11.50 12.82
C VAL A 72 -7.58 12.47 12.96
N ILE A 73 -8.49 12.23 13.89
CA ILE A 73 -9.62 13.11 14.17
C ILE A 73 -9.12 14.51 14.54
N ARG A 74 -8.10 14.61 15.40
CA ARG A 74 -7.50 15.90 15.79
C ARG A 74 -6.84 16.64 14.61
N LEU A 75 -6.25 15.91 13.66
CA LEU A 75 -5.68 16.48 12.44
C LEU A 75 -6.77 17.06 11.52
N PHE A 76 -7.92 16.38 11.42
CA PHE A 76 -9.06 16.85 10.62
C PHE A 76 -9.93 17.91 11.30
N THR A 77 -10.04 17.92 12.63
CA THR A 77 -10.81 18.92 13.40
C THR A 77 -10.00 20.16 13.80
N GLY A 78 -8.77 20.30 13.28
CA GLY A 78 -7.94 21.50 13.45
C GLY A 78 -7.41 21.70 14.88
N GLY A 79 -7.39 20.65 15.71
CA GLY A 79 -6.85 20.75 17.07
C GLY A 79 -7.58 21.74 17.98
N ARG A 80 -8.87 22.04 17.75
CA ARG A 80 -9.66 22.86 18.68
C ARG A 80 -9.63 22.22 20.07
N LYS A 81 -8.88 22.85 20.97
CA LYS A 81 -8.99 22.56 22.40
C LYS A 81 -10.43 22.88 22.82
N PRO A 82 -11.10 22.01 23.59
CA PRO A 82 -12.36 22.38 24.21
C PRO A 82 -12.07 23.52 25.21
N GLY A 83 -12.34 24.76 24.81
CA GLY A 83 -12.11 25.96 25.63
C GLY A 83 -11.71 27.25 24.89
N GLU A 84 -11.33 27.18 23.60
CA GLU A 84 -10.83 28.36 22.85
C GLU A 84 -11.95 29.18 22.17
N VAL A 85 -13.11 29.28 22.83
CA VAL A 85 -14.20 30.20 22.47
C VAL A 85 -14.57 30.98 23.73
N SER A 86 -13.62 31.76 24.24
CA SER A 86 -13.90 32.76 25.27
C SER A 86 -12.76 33.76 25.33
N GLN A 87 -12.55 34.52 24.26
CA GLN A 87 -12.25 35.95 24.39
C GLN A 87 -12.92 36.68 23.23
N ALA A 88 -13.92 37.45 23.63
CA ALA A 88 -14.59 38.49 22.86
C ALA A 88 -13.65 39.67 22.63
#